data_AF-A0A7C1DVV1-F1
#
_entry.id   AF-A0A7C1DVV1-F1
#
_cell.length_a   1.000
_cell.length_b   1.000
_cell.length_c   1.000
_cell.angle_alpha   90.00
_cell.angle_beta   90.00
_cell.angle_gamma   90.00
#
_symmetry.space_group_name_H-M   'P 1'
#
loop_
_entity.id
_entity.type
_entity.pdbx_description
1 polymer ?
#
loop_
_entity_poly.entity_id
_entity_poly.type
_entity_poly.pdbx_seq_one_letter_code
_entity_poly.pdbx_strand_id
1 'polypeptide(L)'
;MMRRLLCAAILCAALLPLAVSALMNPAAVYCTALNYTYAVDETDAGQIGACLLPGNQPVDAWQFLQGTAGREAGYCALMGYETRTVADPGTCAGIYADSCAVCVLPDGTEMEVTALMDLSFREPGLTIEPAGREGGTGADAPAAPASTPAAASLLLLPLAALGAVAVLLRGCRRN
;
A
#
# COMPACT_ATOMS: atom_id res chain seq x y z
N MET A 1 0.01 19.51 -39.44
CA MET A 1 0.40 19.80 -38.04
C MET A 1 -0.27 18.88 -37.02
N MET A 2 -1.60 18.71 -37.05
CA MET A 2 -2.37 17.88 -36.08
C MET A 2 -1.84 16.45 -35.89
N ARG A 3 -1.48 15.76 -36.98
CA ARG A 3 -0.99 14.36 -36.94
C ARG A 3 0.38 14.19 -36.27
N ARG A 4 1.24 15.22 -36.31
CA ARG A 4 2.55 15.21 -35.64
C ARG A 4 2.42 15.44 -34.13
N LEU A 5 1.46 16.28 -33.72
CA LEU A 5 1.13 16.50 -32.32
C LEU A 5 0.51 15.26 -31.68
N LEU A 6 -0.38 14.57 -32.39
CA LEU A 6 -0.95 13.28 -31.97
C LEU A 6 0.11 12.20 -31.79
N CYS A 7 1.04 12.03 -32.74
CA CYS A 7 2.13 11.06 -32.61
C CYS A 7 3.07 11.39 -31.44
N ALA A 8 3.39 12.67 -31.22
CA ALA A 8 4.22 13.09 -30.10
C ALA A 8 3.55 12.85 -28.74
N ALA A 9 2.24 13.11 -28.62
CA ALA A 9 1.49 12.87 -27.39
C ALA A 9 1.40 11.37 -27.03
N ILE A 10 1.14 10.51 -28.03
CA ILE A 10 1.10 9.06 -27.82
C ILE A 10 2.47 8.50 -27.46
N LEU A 11 3.55 8.97 -28.11
CA LEU A 11 4.91 8.54 -27.76
C LEU A 11 5.30 8.97 -26.35
N CYS A 12 4.90 10.17 -25.92
CA CYS A 12 5.16 10.68 -24.57
C CYS A 12 4.38 9.89 -23.51
N ALA A 13 3.10 9.58 -23.78
CA ALA A 13 2.28 8.74 -22.91
C ALA A 13 2.80 7.30 -22.80
N ALA A 14 3.34 6.72 -23.89
CA ALA A 14 3.93 5.39 -23.89
C ALA A 14 5.31 5.31 -23.20
N LEU A 15 5.98 6.44 -23.01
CA LEU A 15 7.27 6.55 -22.31
C LEU A 15 7.14 6.92 -20.83
N LEU A 16 5.93 7.23 -20.35
CA LEU A 16 5.66 7.47 -18.93
C LEU A 16 5.44 6.12 -18.24
N PRO A 17 6.35 5.68 -17.35
CA PRO A 17 6.10 4.49 -16.56
C PRO A 17 4.92 4.76 -15.64
N LEU A 18 3.80 4.07 -15.89
CA LEU A 18 2.70 4.00 -14.94
C LEU A 18 3.20 3.18 -13.75
N ALA A 19 3.68 3.86 -12.71
CA ALA A 19 4.07 3.20 -11.47
C ALA A 19 2.82 2.72 -10.74
N VAL A 20 2.40 1.49 -11.03
CA VAL A 20 1.35 0.79 -10.27
C VAL A 20 2.02 0.15 -9.05
N SER A 21 1.59 0.56 -7.85
CA SER A 21 1.99 -0.08 -6.60
C SER A 21 0.92 -1.10 -6.22
N ALA A 22 1.35 -2.28 -5.79
CA ALA A 22 0.47 -3.15 -5.04
C ALA A 22 0.26 -2.58 -3.62
N LEU A 23 -0.91 -2.86 -3.05
CA LEU A 23 -1.37 -2.35 -1.76
C LEU A 23 -1.77 -3.53 -0.88
N MET A 24 -1.19 -3.59 0.31
CA MET A 24 -1.58 -4.55 1.36
C MET A 24 -2.98 -4.23 1.87
N ASN A 25 -3.72 -5.25 2.29
CA ASN A 25 -5.03 -5.07 2.93
C ASN A 25 -4.86 -4.34 4.29
N PRO A 26 -5.39 -3.12 4.47
CA PRO A 26 -5.23 -2.35 5.70
C PRO A 26 -5.71 -3.10 6.95
N ALA A 27 -6.83 -3.84 6.85
CA ALA A 27 -7.38 -4.60 7.97
C ALA A 27 -6.45 -5.75 8.40
N ALA A 28 -5.81 -6.42 7.44
CA ALA A 28 -4.83 -7.47 7.72
C ALA A 28 -3.55 -6.89 8.35
N VAL A 29 -3.05 -5.76 7.83
CA VAL A 29 -1.90 -5.05 8.40
C VAL A 29 -2.17 -4.61 9.83
N TYR A 30 -3.33 -4.01 10.10
CA TYR A 30 -3.71 -3.57 11.44
C TYR A 30 -3.83 -4.75 12.42
N CYS A 31 -4.50 -5.84 12.02
CA CYS A 31 -4.61 -7.05 12.83
C CYS A 31 -3.23 -7.61 13.21
N THR A 32 -2.34 -7.76 12.24
CA THR A 32 -1.00 -8.30 12.46
C THR A 32 -0.08 -7.34 13.22
N ALA A 33 -0.23 -6.03 13.04
CA ALA A 33 0.53 -5.01 13.79
C ALA A 33 0.21 -5.03 15.29
N LEU A 34 -1.01 -5.44 15.67
CA LEU A 34 -1.40 -5.69 17.06
C LEU A 34 -0.99 -7.08 17.57
N ASN A 35 -0.19 -7.81 16.79
CA ASN A 35 0.29 -9.15 17.09
C ASN A 35 -0.84 -10.18 17.23
N TYR A 36 -1.95 -9.95 16.50
CA TYR A 36 -3.04 -10.90 16.33
C TYR A 36 -2.88 -11.68 15.02
N THR A 37 -3.60 -12.80 14.91
CA THR A 37 -3.57 -13.63 13.70
C THR A 37 -4.66 -13.19 12.74
N TYR A 38 -4.27 -12.83 11.53
CA TYR A 38 -5.21 -12.65 10.42
C TYR A 38 -5.48 -14.00 9.75
N ALA A 39 -6.75 -14.30 9.50
CA ALA A 39 -7.20 -15.49 8.80
C ALA A 39 -8.14 -15.10 7.66
N VAL A 40 -8.30 -15.99 6.69
CA VAL A 40 -9.28 -15.85 5.62
C VAL A 40 -10.23 -17.02 5.71
N ASP A 41 -11.51 -16.72 5.90
CA ASP A 41 -12.57 -17.71 5.99
C ASP A 41 -13.34 -17.77 4.66
N GLU A 42 -13.62 -18.97 4.18
CA GLU A 42 -14.50 -19.18 3.03
C GLU A 42 -15.96 -19.23 3.49
N THR A 43 -16.81 -18.42 2.85
CA THR A 43 -18.25 -18.38 3.09
C THR A 43 -19.01 -18.58 1.78
N ASP A 44 -20.30 -18.86 1.87
CA ASP A 44 -21.18 -18.95 0.69
C ASP A 44 -21.19 -17.64 -0.14
N ALA A 45 -20.86 -16.50 0.48
CA ALA A 45 -20.77 -15.19 -0.17
C ALA A 45 -19.36 -14.85 -0.69
N GLY A 46 -18.37 -15.73 -0.50
CA GLY A 46 -16.98 -15.51 -0.86
C GLY A 46 -16.05 -15.54 0.35
N GLN A 47 -14.82 -15.03 0.16
CA GLN A 47 -13.82 -14.98 1.22
C GLN A 47 -13.99 -13.73 2.08
N ILE A 48 -13.92 -13.90 3.40
CA ILE A 48 -13.90 -12.81 4.37
C ILE A 48 -12.60 -12.86 5.18
N GLY A 49 -12.06 -11.69 5.51
CA GLY A 49 -10.89 -11.58 6.39
C GLY A 49 -11.33 -11.53 7.84
N ALA A 50 -10.77 -12.39 8.68
CA ALA A 50 -11.00 -12.40 10.12
C ALA A 50 -9.73 -12.04 10.89
N CYS A 51 -9.87 -11.32 11.99
CA CYS A 51 -8.82 -11.09 12.97
C CYS A 51 -9.11 -11.91 14.24
N LEU A 52 -8.17 -12.76 14.65
CA LEU A 52 -8.28 -13.57 15.86
C LEU A 52 -7.80 -12.77 17.06
N LEU A 53 -8.75 -12.20 17.81
CA LEU A 53 -8.49 -11.44 19.03
C LEU A 53 -8.02 -12.35 20.18
N PRO A 54 -7.49 -11.79 21.28
CA PRO A 54 -7.08 -12.57 22.45
C PRO A 54 -8.19 -13.51 22.94
N GLY A 55 -7.84 -14.77 23.21
CA GLY A 55 -8.82 -15.81 23.54
C GLY A 55 -9.42 -16.52 22.32
N ASN A 56 -8.80 -16.37 21.13
CA ASN A 56 -9.23 -16.99 19.87
C ASN A 56 -10.66 -16.59 19.46
N GLN A 57 -11.05 -15.35 19.70
CA GLN A 57 -12.32 -14.83 19.21
C GLN A 57 -12.15 -14.21 17.81
N PRO A 58 -12.69 -14.83 16.74
CA PRO A 58 -12.67 -14.23 15.41
C PRO A 58 -13.64 -13.06 15.34
N VAL A 59 -13.19 -11.95 14.77
CA VAL A 59 -14.03 -10.83 14.34
C VAL A 59 -13.71 -10.49 12.89
N ASP A 60 -14.67 -9.91 12.17
CA ASP A 60 -14.38 -9.38 10.83
C ASP A 60 -13.27 -8.33 10.92
N ALA A 61 -12.22 -8.51 10.11
CA ALA A 61 -11.01 -7.70 10.21
C ALA A 61 -11.27 -6.24 9.85
N TRP A 62 -12.18 -5.95 8.91
CA TRP A 62 -12.53 -4.60 8.54
C TRP A 62 -13.40 -3.93 9.60
N GLN A 63 -14.33 -4.64 10.22
CA GLN A 63 -15.11 -4.14 11.36
C GLN A 63 -14.20 -3.85 12.56
N PHE A 64 -13.18 -4.69 12.78
CA PHE A 64 -12.18 -4.46 13.82
C PHE A 64 -11.33 -3.21 13.55
N LEU A 65 -10.81 -3.04 12.33
CA LEU A 65 -10.09 -1.83 11.92
C LEU A 65 -10.96 -0.56 12.05
N GLN A 66 -12.24 -0.64 11.67
CA GLN A 66 -13.17 0.50 11.78
C GLN A 66 -13.65 0.77 13.21
N GLY A 67 -13.27 -0.07 14.17
CA GLY A 67 -13.68 0.04 15.56
C GLY A 67 -15.16 -0.22 15.79
N THR A 68 -15.84 -0.93 14.88
CA THR A 68 -17.24 -1.34 15.06
C THR A 68 -17.37 -2.73 15.71
N ALA A 69 -16.28 -3.49 15.77
CA ALA A 69 -16.16 -4.75 16.52
C ALA A 69 -14.85 -4.80 17.31
N GLY A 70 -14.81 -5.54 18.42
CA GLY A 70 -13.57 -5.83 19.16
C GLY A 70 -12.82 -4.63 19.72
N ARG A 71 -13.50 -3.52 20.02
CA ARG A 71 -12.88 -2.22 20.37
C ARG A 71 -11.91 -2.31 21.54
N GLU A 72 -12.19 -3.17 22.52
CA GLU A 72 -11.36 -3.39 23.72
C GLU A 72 -10.01 -4.01 23.40
N ALA A 73 -9.92 -4.75 22.28
CA ALA A 73 -8.68 -5.34 21.78
C ALA A 73 -7.96 -4.43 20.76
N GLY A 74 -8.57 -3.32 20.36
CA GLY A 74 -8.01 -2.37 19.39
C GLY A 74 -6.95 -1.46 19.99
N TYR A 75 -6.12 -0.86 19.12
CA TYR A 75 -4.97 -0.06 19.54
C TYR A 75 -5.32 1.08 20.50
N CYS A 76 -6.37 1.85 20.22
CA CYS A 76 -6.78 2.95 21.10
C CYS A 76 -7.02 2.46 22.53
N ALA A 77 -7.77 1.37 22.71
CA ALA A 77 -8.06 0.81 24.03
C ALA A 77 -6.82 0.25 24.73
N LEU A 78 -5.94 -0.43 23.99
CA LEU A 78 -4.66 -0.92 24.53
C LEU A 78 -3.76 0.21 25.04
N MET A 79 -3.85 1.39 24.42
CA MET A 79 -3.12 2.60 24.84
C MET A 79 -3.89 3.45 25.85
N GLY A 80 -5.10 3.06 26.25
CA GLY A 80 -5.94 3.79 27.21
C GLY A 80 -6.69 5.01 26.62
N TYR A 81 -6.79 5.11 25.30
CA TYR A 81 -7.57 6.13 24.60
C TYR A 81 -9.01 5.67 24.35
N GLU A 82 -9.94 6.62 24.24
CA GLU A 82 -11.28 6.34 23.73
C GLU A 82 -11.18 6.04 22.22
N THR A 83 -11.69 4.89 21.79
CA THR A 83 -11.95 4.62 20.37
C THR A 83 -13.23 5.35 19.95
N ARG A 84 -13.27 6.03 18.82
CA ARG A 84 -14.51 6.53 18.20
C ARG A 84 -14.56 6.13 16.74
N THR A 85 -15.71 5.70 16.25
CA THR A 85 -15.91 5.46 14.81
C THR A 85 -16.49 6.73 14.19
N VAL A 86 -15.80 7.26 13.18
CA VAL A 86 -16.23 8.45 12.43
C VAL A 86 -16.52 8.08 10.98
N ALA A 87 -17.47 8.78 10.37
CA ALA A 87 -17.81 8.64 8.95
C ALA A 87 -17.39 9.92 8.21
N ASP A 88 -16.09 10.07 8.01
CA ASP A 88 -15.48 11.20 7.31
C ASP A 88 -14.43 10.69 6.31
N PRO A 89 -14.70 10.72 5.00
CA PRO A 89 -13.77 10.22 3.99
C PRO A 89 -12.41 10.92 3.99
N GLY A 90 -12.34 12.18 4.45
CA GLY A 90 -11.09 12.92 4.56
C GLY A 90 -10.16 12.32 5.62
N THR A 91 -10.71 12.08 6.82
CA THR A 91 -10.00 11.44 7.93
C THR A 91 -9.66 9.97 7.62
N CYS A 92 -10.56 9.26 6.95
CA CYS A 92 -10.44 7.82 6.69
C CYS A 92 -9.73 7.48 5.36
N ALA A 93 -9.26 8.47 4.61
CA ALA A 93 -8.62 8.29 3.31
C ALA A 93 -7.37 7.38 3.36
N GLY A 94 -6.66 7.35 4.48
CA GLY A 94 -5.45 6.54 4.65
C GLY A 94 -5.68 5.03 4.53
N ILE A 95 -6.89 4.57 4.89
CA ILE A 95 -7.32 3.17 4.79
C ILE A 95 -8.31 2.92 3.65
N TYR A 96 -8.57 3.92 2.81
CA TYR A 96 -9.49 3.84 1.66
C TYR A 96 -10.92 3.46 2.04
N ALA A 97 -11.43 4.01 3.15
CA ALA A 97 -12.79 3.74 3.65
C ALA A 97 -13.58 5.03 3.88
N ASP A 98 -14.91 4.93 3.88
CA ASP A 98 -15.81 6.05 4.20
C ASP A 98 -15.97 6.27 5.73
N SER A 99 -15.61 5.25 6.52
CA SER A 99 -15.58 5.29 7.98
C SER A 99 -14.37 4.57 8.56
N CYS A 100 -13.91 5.00 9.73
CA CYS A 100 -12.71 4.49 10.38
C CYS A 100 -12.75 4.71 11.89
N ALA A 101 -11.89 4.00 12.62
CA ALA A 101 -11.64 4.26 14.02
C ALA A 101 -10.63 5.40 14.18
N VAL A 102 -10.95 6.34 15.06
CA VAL A 102 -10.02 7.35 15.58
C VAL A 102 -9.80 7.13 17.07
N CYS A 103 -8.58 7.38 17.54
CA CYS A 103 -8.29 7.49 18.96
C CYS A 103 -8.47 8.94 19.39
N VAL A 104 -9.23 9.17 20.47
CA VAL A 104 -9.33 10.48 21.11
C VAL A 104 -8.15 10.62 22.08
N LEU A 105 -7.22 11.50 21.75
CA LEU A 105 -6.01 11.78 22.54
C LEU A 105 -6.32 12.63 23.78
N PRO A 106 -5.38 12.73 24.75
CA PRO A 106 -5.62 13.48 25.99
C PRO A 106 -5.90 14.99 25.81
N ASP A 107 -5.43 15.57 24.71
CA ASP A 107 -5.68 16.96 24.32
C ASP A 107 -7.01 17.14 23.57
N GLY A 108 -7.75 16.04 23.34
CA GLY A 108 -9.00 16.00 22.59
C GLY A 108 -8.81 15.86 21.07
N THR A 109 -7.57 15.78 20.58
CA THR A 109 -7.31 15.56 19.17
C THR A 109 -7.75 14.15 18.77
N GLU A 110 -8.46 14.02 17.65
CA GLU A 110 -8.82 12.74 17.07
C GLU A 110 -7.80 12.37 15.99
N MET A 111 -7.19 11.19 16.12
CA MET A 111 -6.29 10.64 15.11
C MET A 111 -6.75 9.28 14.65
N GLU A 112 -6.81 9.08 13.33
CA GLU A 112 -7.10 7.77 12.74
C GLU A 112 -6.08 6.73 13.25
N VAL A 113 -6.59 5.54 13.59
CA VAL A 113 -5.84 4.56 14.36
C VAL A 113 -4.57 4.08 13.66
N THR A 114 -4.61 3.85 12.34
CA THR A 114 -3.44 3.39 11.58
C THR A 114 -2.42 4.49 11.34
N ALA A 115 -2.88 5.74 11.18
CA ALA A 115 -2.02 6.91 11.12
C ALA A 115 -1.30 7.15 12.46
N LEU A 116 -1.99 6.98 13.59
CA LEU A 116 -1.40 7.08 14.93
C LEU A 116 -0.35 5.99 15.19
N MET A 117 -0.53 4.80 14.58
CA MET A 117 0.41 3.69 14.63
C MET A 117 1.55 3.79 13.59
N ASP A 118 1.52 4.80 12.70
CA ASP A 118 2.44 4.95 11.57
C ASP A 118 2.50 3.71 10.66
N LEU A 119 1.34 3.09 10.39
CA LEU A 119 1.26 1.93 9.51
C LEU A 119 1.36 2.33 8.03
N SER A 120 2.04 1.49 7.25
CA SER A 120 2.12 1.62 5.80
C SER A 120 1.52 0.41 5.12
N PHE A 121 0.74 0.64 4.07
CA PHE A 121 0.09 -0.41 3.28
C PHE A 121 0.76 -0.63 1.91
N ARG A 122 1.86 0.06 1.63
CA ARG A 122 2.61 -0.18 0.39
C ARG A 122 3.33 -1.51 0.51
N GLU A 123 3.14 -2.39 -0.47
CA GLU A 123 3.94 -3.63 -0.53
C GLU A 123 5.42 -3.30 -0.75
N PRO A 124 6.34 -3.76 0.12
CA PRO A 124 7.75 -3.64 -0.13
C PRO A 124 8.17 -4.65 -1.22
N GLY A 125 8.87 -4.16 -2.25
CA GLY A 125 9.70 -5.03 -3.10
C GLY A 125 9.11 -5.57 -4.40
N LEU A 126 8.19 -4.87 -5.06
CA LEU A 126 7.94 -5.15 -6.49
C LEU A 126 9.06 -4.56 -7.37
N THR A 127 10.27 -5.10 -7.28
CA THR A 127 11.23 -4.96 -8.38
C THR A 127 10.78 -5.90 -9.48
N ILE A 128 10.02 -5.39 -10.44
CA ILE A 128 9.82 -6.10 -11.70
C ILE A 128 11.19 -6.12 -12.40
N GLU A 129 11.98 -7.16 -12.15
CA GLU A 129 13.06 -7.52 -13.06
C GLU A 129 12.43 -7.79 -14.44
N PRO A 130 12.96 -7.20 -15.52
CA PRO A 130 12.40 -7.40 -16.85
C PRO A 130 12.40 -8.90 -17.18
N ALA A 131 11.26 -9.40 -17.65
CA ALA A 131 10.99 -10.81 -17.95
C ALA A 131 12.19 -11.48 -18.64
N GLY A 132 12.97 -12.24 -17.87
CA GLY A 132 14.29 -12.65 -18.33
C GLY A 132 15.07 -13.61 -17.42
N ARG A 133 14.44 -14.30 -16.47
CA ARG A 133 14.97 -15.57 -15.92
C ARG A 133 13.94 -16.23 -15.01
N GLU A 134 13.38 -17.35 -15.45
CA GLU A 134 12.68 -18.27 -14.56
C GLU A 134 13.70 -18.90 -13.60
N GLY A 135 13.45 -18.78 -12.30
CA GLY A 135 14.24 -19.48 -11.28
C GLY A 135 14.08 -18.86 -9.90
N GLY A 136 13.11 -19.36 -9.12
CA GLY A 136 13.01 -18.99 -7.71
C GLY A 136 11.80 -19.61 -7.03
N THR A 137 11.98 -20.84 -6.55
CA THR A 137 11.05 -21.58 -5.69
C THR A 137 10.65 -20.76 -4.47
N GLY A 138 9.35 -20.63 -4.24
CA GLY A 138 8.82 -20.14 -2.97
C GLY A 138 9.28 -21.02 -1.81
N ALA A 139 9.82 -20.38 -0.78
CA ALA A 139 9.95 -20.93 0.56
C ALA A 139 10.06 -19.75 1.54
N ASP A 140 9.00 -19.60 2.34
CA ASP A 140 8.99 -19.20 3.74
C ASP A 140 9.74 -17.94 4.20
N ALA A 141 8.96 -16.98 4.70
CA ALA A 141 9.45 -16.00 5.67
C ALA A 141 9.92 -16.72 6.96
N PRO A 142 10.96 -16.20 7.63
CA PRO A 142 10.65 -15.39 8.80
C PRO A 142 11.58 -14.18 9.03
N ALA A 143 10.98 -13.20 9.73
CA ALA A 143 11.53 -12.20 10.65
C ALA A 143 12.78 -11.38 10.26
N ALA A 144 12.59 -10.04 10.29
CA ALA A 144 13.64 -9.04 10.39
C ALA A 144 14.59 -9.29 11.59
N PRO A 145 15.84 -8.81 11.55
CA PRO A 145 16.05 -7.43 12.01
C PRO A 145 17.19 -6.63 11.33
N ALA A 146 17.18 -5.34 11.66
CA ALA A 146 18.28 -4.38 11.74
C ALA A 146 18.68 -3.56 10.50
N SER A 147 18.48 -2.26 10.70
CA SER A 147 18.98 -1.07 10.02
C SER A 147 20.47 -1.07 9.66
N THR A 148 20.81 -0.58 8.47
CA THR A 148 22.01 0.22 8.21
C THR A 148 21.75 1.16 7.01
N PRO A 149 22.17 2.43 7.06
CA PRO A 149 21.97 3.35 5.94
C PRO A 149 23.09 3.16 4.92
N ALA A 150 22.75 2.69 3.71
CA ALA A 150 23.68 2.66 2.60
C ALA A 150 23.59 3.97 1.81
N ALA A 151 24.77 4.56 1.62
CA ALA A 151 25.03 5.87 1.07
C ALA A 151 24.44 6.12 -0.32
N ALA A 152 24.08 7.38 -0.55
CA ALA A 152 23.75 7.95 -1.83
C ALA A 152 24.85 7.67 -2.87
N SER A 153 24.49 6.96 -3.94
CA SER A 153 25.24 6.96 -5.19
C SER A 153 24.52 7.82 -6.21
N LEU A 154 25.04 9.03 -6.37
CA LEU A 154 24.75 9.92 -7.48
C LEU A 154 25.21 9.28 -8.79
N LEU A 155 24.40 9.55 -9.83
CA LEU A 155 24.77 9.66 -11.24
C LEU A 155 25.13 8.36 -11.96
N LEU A 156 24.21 7.90 -12.82
CA LEU A 156 24.51 7.42 -14.17
C LEU A 156 23.20 7.40 -14.99
N LEU A 157 22.90 8.50 -15.67
CA LEU A 157 21.92 8.52 -16.76
C LEU A 157 22.49 7.68 -17.92
N PRO A 158 21.74 6.71 -18.48
CA PRO A 158 22.21 5.95 -19.63
C PRO A 158 22.22 6.85 -20.88
N LEU A 159 23.42 7.12 -21.40
CA LEU A 159 23.69 7.84 -22.65
C LEU A 159 23.02 7.22 -23.91
N ALA A 160 22.34 6.08 -23.78
CA ALA A 160 21.59 5.44 -24.86
C ALA A 160 20.33 6.21 -25.28
N ALA A 161 19.78 7.10 -24.44
CA ALA A 161 18.56 7.84 -24.77
C ALA A 161 18.76 8.97 -25.81
N LEU A 162 19.99 9.44 -26.04
CA LEU A 162 20.27 10.49 -27.02
C LEU A 162 20.36 9.98 -28.47
N GLY A 163 20.70 8.70 -28.68
CA GLY A 163 20.88 8.13 -30.02
C GLY A 163 19.57 7.87 -30.77
N ALA A 164 18.53 7.40 -30.07
CA ALA A 164 17.26 7.01 -30.70
C ALA A 164 16.44 8.23 -31.18
N VAL A 165 16.52 9.35 -30.48
CA VAL A 165 15.78 10.59 -30.83
C VAL A 165 16.30 11.19 -32.14
N ALA A 166 17.60 11.13 -32.41
CA ALA A 166 18.20 11.70 -33.61
C ALA A 166 17.85 10.92 -34.90
N VAL A 167 17.67 9.60 -34.82
CA VAL A 167 17.34 8.76 -35.99
C VAL A 167 15.86 8.91 -36.39
N LEU A 168 14.94 9.01 -35.42
CA LEU A 168 13.51 9.12 -35.69
C LEU A 168 13.09 10.52 -36.17
N LEU A 169 13.76 11.58 -35.72
CA LEU A 169 13.55 12.94 -36.25
C LEU A 169 13.95 13.07 -37.73
N ARG A 170 14.90 12.25 -38.22
CA ARG A 170 15.24 12.19 -39.65
C ARG A 170 14.19 11.43 -40.46
N GLY A 171 13.57 10.39 -39.90
CA GLY A 171 12.49 9.63 -40.54
C GLY A 171 11.22 10.45 -40.76
N CYS A 172 10.83 11.29 -39.79
CA CYS A 172 9.64 12.15 -39.89
C CYS A 172 9.82 13.38 -40.81
N ARG A 173 11.01 13.60 -41.38
CA ARG A 173 11.30 14.71 -42.31
C ARG A 173 11.22 14.29 -43.79
N ARG A 174 11.09 13.00 -44.09
CA ARG A 174 10.93 12.45 -45.44
C ARG A 174 9.54 11.81 -45.62
N ASN A 175 8.49 12.61 -45.47
CA ASN A 175 7.27 12.56 -46.29
C ASN A 175 6.40 13.80 -45.99
#